data_AF-A0A388TI56-F1
#
_entry.id   AF-A0A388TI56-F1
#
_cell.length_a   1.000
_cell.length_b   1.000
_cell.length_c   1.000
_cell.angle_alpha   90.00
_cell.angle_beta   90.00
_cell.angle_gamma   90.00
#
_symmetry.space_group_name_H-M   'P 1'
#
loop_
_entity.id
_entity.type
_entity.pdbx_description
1 polymer ?
#
loop_
_entity_poly.entity_id
_entity_poly.type
_entity_poly.pdbx_seq_one_letter_code
_entity_poly.pdbx_strand_id
1 'polypeptide(L)'
;AAQYPSATATRAAIAALSDRLEIMANKVTSATWGANDNKNSDVKYPTCKAAAAATASYDGAEHLANRVTTVSLFSTDDQYPTVKAVADAILWRIRMYYLFNGRYYTANGN
;
A
#
# COMPACT_ATOMS: atom_id res chain seq x y z
N ALA A 1 40.20 31.46 -7.10
CA ALA A 1 39.61 30.17 -6.67
C ALA A 1 38.47 30.48 -5.70
N ALA A 2 37.31 29.84 -5.84
CA ALA A 2 36.23 30.01 -4.86
C ALA A 2 36.68 29.44 -3.51
N GLN A 3 36.94 30.32 -2.55
CA GLN A 3 37.35 29.92 -1.20
C GLN A 3 36.11 29.43 -0.45
N TYR A 4 36.13 28.17 -0.02
CA TYR A 4 35.05 27.64 0.81
C TYR A 4 34.96 28.43 2.12
N PRO A 5 33.74 28.68 2.64
CA PRO A 5 33.56 29.39 3.89
C PRO A 5 34.26 28.66 5.04
N SER A 6 34.83 29.43 5.97
CA SER A 6 35.46 28.88 7.17
C SER A 6 34.44 28.13 8.04
N ALA A 7 34.89 27.20 8.89
CA ALA A 7 34.00 26.48 9.80
C ALA A 7 33.14 27.41 10.67
N THR A 8 33.68 28.58 11.04
CA THR A 8 32.96 29.63 11.77
C THR A 8 31.84 30.23 10.92
N ALA A 9 32.11 30.54 9.66
CA ALA A 9 31.10 31.06 8.73
C ALA A 9 29.99 30.01 8.47
N THR A 10 30.36 28.73 8.34
CA THR A 10 29.40 27.63 8.22
C THR A 10 28.52 27.49 9.47
N ARG A 11 29.08 27.59 10.68
CA ARG A 11 28.28 27.56 11.93
C ARG A 11 27.35 28.76 12.05
N ALA A 12 27.80 29.95 11.69
CA ALA A 12 26.97 31.15 11.71
C ALA A 12 25.78 31.02 10.72
N ALA A 13 26.03 30.47 9.54
CA ALA A 13 24.98 30.20 8.56
C ALA A 13 23.97 29.14 9.05
N ILE A 14 24.43 28.07 9.70
CA ILE A 14 23.56 27.04 10.30
C ILE A 14 22.72 27.65 11.43
N ALA A 15 23.33 28.47 12.30
CA ALA A 15 22.61 29.13 13.40
C ALA A 15 21.53 30.10 12.88
N ALA A 16 21.83 30.84 11.80
CA ALA A 16 20.87 31.72 11.14
C ALA A 16 19.71 30.97 10.46
N LEU A 17 19.90 29.68 10.14
CA LEU A 17 18.88 28.81 9.56
C LEU A 17 18.14 27.96 10.61
N SER A 18 18.41 28.14 11.91
CA SER A 18 17.92 27.26 12.98
C SER A 18 16.41 26.98 12.94
N ASP A 19 15.57 27.98 12.66
CA ASP A 19 14.11 27.83 12.54
C ASP A 19 13.64 27.07 11.28
N ARG A 20 14.56 26.83 10.34
CA ARG A 20 14.33 26.14 9.05
C ARG A 20 14.98 24.76 8.98
N LEU A 21 15.74 24.38 10.02
CA LEU A 21 16.37 23.08 10.10
C LEU A 21 15.39 22.03 10.59
N GLU A 22 15.60 20.79 10.16
CA GLU A 22 14.85 19.66 10.69
C GLU A 22 15.08 19.54 12.21
N ILE A 23 14.03 19.74 13.02
CA ILE A 23 14.09 19.52 14.46
C ILE A 23 13.92 18.03 14.71
N MET A 24 15.02 17.30 14.88
CA MET A 24 14.98 15.85 15.14
C MET A 24 14.11 15.45 16.34
N ALA A 25 13.99 16.32 17.34
CA ALA A 25 13.12 16.08 18.49
C ALA A 25 11.62 16.10 18.14
N ASN A 26 11.24 16.67 16.99
CA ASN A 26 9.86 16.70 16.50
C ASN A 26 9.52 15.51 15.60
N LYS A 27 10.54 14.76 15.18
CA LYS A 27 10.38 13.55 14.39
C LYS A 27 9.89 12.40 15.27
N VAL A 28 8.77 11.78 14.90
CA VAL A 28 8.20 10.63 15.62
C VAL A 28 8.36 9.32 14.85
N THR A 29 8.70 8.27 15.58
CA THR A 29 8.89 6.92 15.03
C THR A 29 7.56 6.16 14.98
N SER A 30 7.56 4.99 14.34
CA SER A 30 6.36 4.13 14.28
C SER A 30 5.87 3.71 15.67
N ALA A 31 6.77 3.52 16.64
CA ALA A 31 6.42 3.09 17.99
C ALA A 31 5.72 4.20 18.82
N THR A 32 5.99 5.46 18.50
CA THR A 32 5.54 6.62 19.28
C THR A 32 4.40 7.39 18.64
N TRP A 33 3.98 7.03 17.41
CA TRP A 33 2.98 7.77 16.65
C TRP A 33 1.62 7.87 17.35
N GLY A 34 1.15 6.78 17.97
CA GLY A 34 -0.10 6.77 18.72
C GLY A 34 -0.03 7.37 20.13
N ALA A 35 1.19 7.62 20.65
CA ALA A 35 1.38 8.16 21.99
C ALA A 35 1.11 9.66 22.03
N ASN A 36 0.56 10.15 23.15
CA ASN A 36 0.41 11.58 23.45
C ASN A 36 -0.24 12.41 22.34
N ASP A 37 -1.15 11.79 21.57
CA ASP A 37 -1.83 12.39 20.42
C ASP A 37 -0.90 13.04 19.37
N ASN A 38 0.31 12.47 19.18
CA ASN A 38 1.28 12.95 18.20
C ASN A 38 0.70 13.05 16.77
N LYS A 39 -0.33 12.26 16.48
CA LYS A 39 -1.06 12.28 15.20
C LYS A 39 -1.80 13.59 14.89
N ASN A 40 -2.16 14.35 15.93
CA ASN A 40 -2.88 15.61 15.82
C ASN A 40 -2.00 16.80 16.23
N SER A 41 -0.70 16.60 16.37
CA SER A 41 0.22 17.67 16.75
C SER A 41 0.62 18.51 15.54
N ASP A 42 0.48 19.83 15.65
CA ASP A 42 1.02 20.79 14.67
C ASP A 42 2.55 20.93 14.73
N VAL A 43 3.19 20.34 15.76
CA VAL A 43 4.64 20.44 16.01
C VAL A 43 5.37 19.14 15.64
N LYS A 44 4.75 17.98 15.90
CA LYS A 44 5.36 16.66 15.65
C LYS A 44 5.00 16.15 14.26
N TYR A 45 5.94 15.44 13.62
CA TYR A 45 5.72 14.87 12.30
C TYR A 45 6.31 13.44 12.18
N PRO A 46 5.64 12.54 11.45
CA PRO A 46 6.06 11.14 11.36
C PRO A 46 7.27 10.94 10.45
N THR A 47 8.09 9.94 10.79
CA THR A 47 9.01 9.34 9.82
C THR A 47 8.24 8.66 8.68
N CYS A 48 8.87 8.45 7.52
CA CYS A 48 8.27 7.68 6.41
C CYS A 48 7.80 6.29 6.87
N LYS A 49 8.56 5.65 7.76
CA LYS A 49 8.20 4.36 8.37
C LYS A 49 6.96 4.47 9.28
N ALA A 50 6.83 5.55 10.05
CA ALA A 50 5.66 5.81 10.88
C ALA A 50 4.41 6.08 10.02
N ALA A 51 4.55 6.88 8.95
CA ALA A 51 3.47 7.12 8.00
C ALA A 51 3.01 5.82 7.33
N ALA A 52 3.95 4.99 6.84
CA ALA A 52 3.65 3.70 6.23
C ALA A 52 2.92 2.75 7.20
N ALA A 53 3.36 2.68 8.45
CA ALA A 53 2.69 1.90 9.49
C ALA A 53 1.27 2.40 9.76
N ALA A 54 1.07 3.72 9.83
CA ALA A 54 -0.25 4.33 10.01
C ALA A 54 -1.19 4.05 8.83
N THR A 55 -0.68 4.06 7.60
CA THR A 55 -1.47 3.71 6.41
C THR A 55 -1.78 2.23 6.30
N ALA A 56 -0.94 1.35 6.84
CA ALA A 56 -1.21 -0.10 6.85
C ALA A 56 -2.39 -0.48 7.75
N SER A 57 -2.68 0.33 8.78
CA SER A 57 -3.84 0.19 9.67
C SER A 57 -5.07 0.98 9.22
N TYR A 58 -5.01 1.65 8.07
CA TYR A 58 -6.13 2.44 7.57
C TYR A 58 -7.11 1.52 6.84
N ASP A 59 -8.33 1.38 7.36
CA ASP A 59 -9.37 0.49 6.79
C ASP A 59 -9.71 0.77 5.32
N GLY A 60 -9.45 1.99 4.83
CA GLY A 60 -9.65 2.35 3.42
C GLY A 60 -8.45 2.08 2.52
N ALA A 61 -7.35 1.55 3.05
CA ALA A 61 -6.16 1.23 2.26
C ALA A 61 -6.36 -0.07 1.48
N GLU A 62 -5.69 -0.19 0.33
CA GLU A 62 -5.70 -1.46 -0.40
C GLU A 62 -4.93 -2.54 0.39
N HIS A 63 -5.63 -3.60 0.78
CA HIS A 63 -5.02 -4.77 1.41
C HIS A 63 -4.59 -5.77 0.35
N LEU A 64 -3.36 -5.63 -0.16
CA LEU A 64 -2.81 -6.53 -1.19
C LEU A 64 -2.85 -8.03 -0.84
N ALA A 65 -2.87 -8.37 0.46
CA ALA A 65 -3.03 -9.74 0.94
C ALA A 65 -4.42 -10.35 0.62
N ASN A 66 -5.44 -9.50 0.45
CA ASN A 66 -6.81 -9.90 0.12
C ASN A 66 -7.01 -10.08 -1.40
N ARG A 67 -6.05 -9.64 -2.22
CA ARG A 67 -6.10 -9.77 -3.68
C ARG A 67 -5.78 -11.21 -4.10
N VAL A 68 -6.74 -11.90 -4.70
CA VAL A 68 -6.59 -13.32 -5.09
C VAL A 68 -6.44 -13.52 -6.60
N THR A 69 -5.61 -14.48 -7.00
CA THR A 69 -5.34 -14.81 -8.42
C THR A 69 -6.24 -15.92 -8.96
N THR A 70 -7.09 -16.51 -8.12
CA THR A 70 -8.06 -17.54 -8.49
C THR A 70 -9.40 -17.24 -7.81
N VAL A 71 -10.50 -17.47 -8.52
CA VAL A 71 -11.85 -17.40 -7.95
C VAL A 71 -12.18 -18.78 -7.39
N SER A 72 -12.57 -18.84 -6.11
CA SER A 72 -12.83 -20.09 -5.39
C SER A 72 -14.17 -20.03 -4.66
N LEU A 73 -14.81 -21.18 -4.48
CA LEU A 73 -16.00 -21.33 -3.62
C LEU A 73 -15.67 -21.21 -2.12
N PHE A 74 -14.39 -21.31 -1.76
CA PHE A 74 -13.91 -21.19 -0.38
C PHE A 74 -13.32 -19.82 -0.07
N SER A 75 -13.55 -18.83 -0.95
CA SER A 75 -13.13 -17.45 -0.71
C SER A 75 -13.96 -16.79 0.40
N THR A 76 -13.35 -15.84 1.10
CA THR A 76 -14.03 -15.02 2.12
C THR A 76 -14.48 -13.67 1.54
N ASP A 77 -15.36 -12.97 2.24
CA ASP A 77 -15.85 -11.64 1.83
C ASP A 77 -14.74 -10.58 1.77
N ASP A 78 -13.66 -10.79 2.54
CA ASP A 78 -12.49 -9.91 2.53
C ASP A 78 -11.66 -10.06 1.24
N GLN A 79 -11.76 -11.19 0.53
CA GLN A 79 -10.96 -11.48 -0.65
C GLN A 79 -11.59 -10.94 -1.93
N TYR A 80 -10.79 -10.34 -2.79
CA TYR A 80 -11.24 -9.82 -4.08
C TYR A 80 -10.35 -10.32 -5.24
N PRO A 81 -10.94 -10.80 -6.34
CA PRO A 81 -10.18 -11.41 -7.42
C PRO A 81 -9.53 -10.37 -8.33
N THR A 82 -8.38 -10.72 -8.88
CA THR A 82 -7.80 -9.97 -10.00
C THR A 82 -8.67 -10.09 -11.26
N VAL A 83 -8.58 -9.11 -12.17
CA VAL A 83 -9.21 -9.18 -13.49
C VAL A 83 -8.84 -10.47 -14.24
N LYS A 84 -7.57 -10.91 -14.12
CA LYS A 84 -7.11 -12.16 -14.72
C LYS A 84 -7.87 -13.36 -14.13
N ALA A 85 -8.02 -13.42 -12.81
CA ALA A 85 -8.74 -14.50 -12.13
C ALA A 85 -10.20 -14.60 -12.61
N VAL A 86 -10.86 -13.44 -12.77
CA VAL A 86 -12.22 -13.37 -13.30
C VAL A 86 -12.29 -13.84 -14.75
N ALA A 87 -11.37 -13.35 -15.61
CA ALA A 87 -11.32 -13.74 -17.02
C ALA A 87 -11.06 -15.25 -17.21
N ASP A 88 -10.12 -15.81 -16.45
CA ASP A 88 -9.81 -17.24 -16.46
C ASP A 88 -11.04 -18.07 -16.02
N ALA A 89 -11.74 -17.64 -14.97
CA ALA A 89 -12.94 -18.32 -14.46
C ALA A 89 -14.09 -18.33 -15.49
N ILE A 90 -14.33 -17.20 -16.16
CA ILE A 90 -15.33 -17.09 -17.24
C ILE A 90 -14.97 -18.04 -18.38
N LEU A 91 -13.73 -18.01 -18.84
CA LEU A 91 -13.27 -18.85 -19.95
C LEU A 91 -13.37 -20.35 -19.62
N TRP A 92 -13.04 -20.73 -18.39
CA TRP A 92 -13.20 -22.10 -17.93
C TRP A 92 -14.66 -22.55 -17.96
N ARG A 93 -15.59 -21.70 -17.49
CA ARG A 93 -17.03 -22.00 -17.51
C ARG A 93 -17.56 -22.16 -18.94
N ILE A 94 -17.14 -21.30 -19.87
CA ILE A 94 -17.50 -21.42 -21.29
C ILE A 94 -16.98 -22.74 -21.87
N ARG A 95 -15.72 -23.10 -21.61
CA ARG A 95 -15.13 -24.36 -22.08
C ARG A 95 -15.90 -25.57 -21.54
N MET A 96 -16.19 -25.59 -20.24
CA MET A 96 -16.97 -26.67 -19.62
C MET A 96 -18.37 -26.78 -20.25
N TYR A 97 -19.03 -25.65 -20.52
CA TYR A 97 -20.33 -25.65 -21.21
C TYR A 97 -20.25 -26.38 -22.56
N TYR A 98 -19.24 -26.09 -23.40
CA TYR A 98 -19.09 -26.76 -24.70
C TYR A 98 -18.63 -28.22 -24.59
N LEU A 99 -17.78 -28.55 -23.62
CA LEU A 99 -17.32 -29.93 -23.39
C LEU A 99 -18.46 -30.86 -22.98
N PHE A 100 -19.35 -30.39 -22.09
CA PHE A 100 -20.45 -31.21 -21.58
C PHE A 100 -21.71 -31.10 -22.44
N ASN A 101 -22.11 -29.92 -22.93
CA ASN A 101 -23.34 -29.76 -23.73
C ASN A 101 -23.14 -30.06 -25.23
N GLY A 102 -21.95 -29.83 -25.78
CA GLY A 102 -21.68 -30.10 -27.20
C GLY A 102 -21.69 -31.59 -27.56
N ARG A 103 -21.46 -32.48 -26.60
CA ARG A 103 -21.52 -33.94 -26.81
C ARG A 103 -22.92 -34.54 -26.70
N TYR A 104 -23.89 -33.86 -26.07
CA TYR A 104 -25.28 -34.34 -26.02
C TYR A 104 -26.01 -34.13 -27.37
N TYR A 105 -25.61 -33.13 -28.16
CA TYR A 105 -26.22 -32.86 -29.48
C TYR A 105 -25.71 -33.79 -30.58
N THR A 106 -24.48 -34.32 -30.48
CA THR A 106 -23.93 -35.26 -31.47
C THR A 106 -24.22 -36.73 -31.16
N ALA A 107 -24.65 -37.05 -29.93
CA ALA A 107 -25.01 -38.41 -29.53
C ALA A 107 -26.50 -38.75 -29.74
N ASN A 108 -27.37 -37.75 -29.89
CA ASN A 108 -28.84 -37.93 -30.04
C ASN A 108 -29.42 -37.31 -31.32
N GLY A 109 -28.58 -36.85 -32.26
CA GLY A 109 -29.02 -36.40 -33.58
C GLY A 109 -29.13 -37.58 -34.54
N ASN A 110 -30.32 -38.21 -34.56
CA ASN A 110 -30.78 -39.00 -35.72
C ASN A 110 -31.02 -38.08 -36.93
#